data_AF-A0A7Y1SQJ5-F1
#
_entry.id   AF-A0A7Y1SQJ5-F1
#
_cell.length_a   1.000
_cell.length_b   1.000
_cell.length_c   1.000
_cell.angle_alpha   90.00
_cell.angle_beta   90.00
_cell.angle_gamma   90.00
#
_symmetry.space_group_name_H-M   'P 1'
#
loop_
_entity.id
_entity.type
_entity.pdbx_description
1 polymer ?
#
loop_
_entity_poly.entity_id
_entity_poly.type
_entity_poly.pdbx_seq_one_letter_code
_entity_poly.pdbx_strand_id
1 'polypeptide(L)'
;PIAMAGRDEFAKMVKWAEDMHAKGKLFAHDVFVSTEIARIVTGGDIEPGTLWSEQDLYDAERRAFAVLVKTPQTQERIRTLLDNGKAVRN
;
A
#
# COMPACT_ATOMS: atom_id res chain seq x y z
N PRO A 1 4.11 -19.73 -10.17
CA PRO A 1 4.96 -18.54 -10.41
C PRO A 1 4.18 -17.47 -11.19
N ILE A 2 4.16 -16.24 -10.67
CA ILE A 2 3.43 -15.10 -11.22
C ILE A 2 4.46 -14.09 -11.75
N ALA A 3 4.30 -13.64 -12.98
CA ALA A 3 5.15 -12.59 -13.55
C ALA A 3 4.69 -11.23 -13.01
N MET A 4 5.59 -10.57 -12.29
CA MET A 4 5.31 -9.30 -11.65
C MET A 4 5.42 -8.14 -12.65
N ALA A 5 4.61 -7.10 -12.44
CA ALA A 5 4.62 -5.92 -13.31
C ALA A 5 5.92 -5.12 -13.22
N GLY A 6 6.51 -5.00 -12.03
CA GLY A 6 7.78 -4.34 -11.79
C GLY A 6 7.69 -2.83 -11.55
N ARG A 7 8.85 -2.17 -11.68
CA ARG A 7 9.07 -0.78 -11.27
C ARG A 7 8.26 0.25 -12.05
N ASP A 8 7.98 0.02 -13.32
CA ASP A 8 7.30 1.00 -14.17
C ASP A 8 5.83 1.16 -13.73
N GLU A 9 5.15 0.05 -13.50
CA GLU A 9 3.79 0.03 -12.98
C GLU A 9 3.73 0.50 -11.54
N PHE A 10 4.74 0.17 -10.73
CA PHE A 10 4.85 0.69 -9.36
C PHE A 10 4.86 2.22 -9.36
N ALA A 11 5.73 2.84 -10.17
CA ALA A 11 5.84 4.29 -10.28
C ALA A 11 4.54 4.94 -10.78
N LYS A 12 3.86 4.33 -11.76
CA LYS A 12 2.56 4.80 -12.25
C LYS A 12 1.50 4.81 -11.14
N MET A 13 1.42 3.76 -10.33
CA MET A 13 0.45 3.66 -9.23
C MET A 13 0.72 4.68 -8.12
N VAL A 14 1.99 4.86 -7.73
CA VAL A 14 2.39 5.86 -6.74
C VAL A 14 2.05 7.26 -7.23
N LYS A 15 2.42 7.59 -8.46
CA LYS A 15 2.12 8.89 -9.07
C LYS A 15 0.61 9.14 -9.12
N TRP A 16 -0.20 8.14 -9.46
CA TRP A 16 -1.65 8.28 -9.43
C TRP A 16 -2.16 8.64 -8.03
N ALA A 17 -1.63 7.99 -6.99
CA ALA A 17 -2.04 8.27 -5.60
C ALA A 17 -1.65 9.71 -5.19
N GLU A 18 -0.45 10.16 -5.54
CA GLU A 18 0.00 11.54 -5.34
C GLU A 18 -0.87 12.55 -6.08
N ASP A 19 -1.20 12.29 -7.35
CA ASP A 19 -2.09 13.13 -8.15
C ASP A 19 -3.50 13.20 -7.54
N MET A 20 -4.01 12.10 -6.98
CA MET A 20 -5.31 12.09 -6.29
C MET A 20 -5.28 12.84 -4.97
N HIS A 21 -4.16 12.80 -4.25
CA HIS A 21 -3.95 13.64 -3.06
C HIS A 21 -3.91 15.13 -3.42
N ALA A 22 -3.17 15.50 -4.48
CA ALA A 22 -3.13 16.87 -4.98
C ALA A 22 -4.52 17.39 -5.39
N LYS A 23 -5.39 16.51 -5.88
CA LYS A 23 -6.80 16.82 -6.20
C LYS A 23 -7.74 16.81 -4.98
N GLY A 24 -7.21 16.62 -3.77
CA GLY A 24 -7.97 16.56 -2.52
C GLY A 24 -8.88 15.34 -2.40
N LYS A 25 -8.61 14.26 -3.15
CA LYS A 25 -9.39 13.02 -3.12
C LYS A 25 -8.86 11.99 -2.14
N LEU A 26 -7.56 12.04 -1.84
CA LEU A 26 -6.88 11.18 -0.87
C LEU A 26 -6.28 12.03 0.24
N PHE A 27 -6.24 11.49 1.46
CA PHE A 27 -5.43 12.05 2.53
C PHE A 27 -3.97 11.59 2.42
N ALA A 28 -3.07 12.20 3.19
CA ALA A 28 -1.66 11.86 3.16
C ALA A 28 -1.41 10.38 3.52
N HIS A 29 -2.14 9.85 4.51
CA HIS A 29 -2.01 8.45 4.89
C HIS A 29 -2.61 7.50 3.84
N ASP A 30 -3.64 7.92 3.10
CA ASP A 30 -4.18 7.11 1.99
C ASP A 30 -3.16 6.94 0.86
N VAL A 31 -2.32 7.94 0.59
CA VAL A 31 -1.19 7.83 -0.36
C VAL A 31 -0.17 6.81 0.14
N PHE A 32 0.17 6.87 1.43
CA PHE A 32 1.10 5.93 2.03
C PHE A 32 0.60 4.48 1.96
N VAL A 33 -0.67 4.25 2.33
CA VAL A 33 -1.32 2.94 2.19
C VAL A 33 -1.35 2.47 0.74
N SER A 34 -1.71 3.35 -0.21
CA SER A 34 -1.76 3.03 -1.64
C SER A 34 -0.38 2.65 -2.19
N THR A 35 0.69 3.28 -1.69
CA THR A 35 2.07 2.98 -2.07
C THR A 35 2.49 1.58 -1.61
N GLU A 36 2.13 1.19 -0.39
CA GLU A 36 2.41 -0.17 0.11
C GLU A 36 1.61 -1.23 -0.66
N ILE A 37 0.35 -0.94 -1.03
CA ILE A 37 -0.46 -1.83 -1.89
C ILE A 37 0.19 -1.95 -3.28
N ALA A 38 0.61 -0.84 -3.88
CA ALA A 38 1.30 -0.85 -5.17
C ALA A 38 2.55 -1.74 -5.12
N ARG A 39 3.33 -1.66 -4.03
CA ARG A 39 4.54 -2.48 -3.84
C ARG A 39 4.24 -3.97 -3.83
N ILE A 40 3.14 -4.40 -3.20
CA ILE A 40 2.74 -5.82 -3.19
C ILE A 40 2.35 -6.26 -4.60
N VAL A 41 1.47 -5.50 -5.25
CA VAL A 41 0.84 -5.91 -6.53
C VAL A 41 1.83 -5.90 -7.69
N THR A 42 2.76 -4.95 -7.71
CA THR A 42 3.75 -4.85 -8.79
C THR A 42 5.07 -5.53 -8.46
N GLY A 43 5.28 -5.91 -7.21
CA GLY A 43 6.57 -6.36 -6.69
C GLY A 43 7.54 -5.22 -6.35
N GLY A 44 7.10 -3.97 -6.51
CA GLY A 44 7.87 -2.78 -6.12
C GLY A 44 8.97 -2.45 -7.13
N ASP A 45 10.22 -2.37 -6.65
CA ASP A 45 11.37 -1.97 -7.45
C ASP A 45 12.12 -3.19 -8.02
N ILE A 46 11.41 -3.96 -8.84
CA ILE A 46 11.96 -5.11 -9.56
C ILE A 46 11.77 -4.94 -11.06
N GLU A 47 12.54 -5.69 -11.84
CA GLU A 47 12.39 -5.68 -13.29
C GLU A 47 11.07 -6.34 -13.71
N PRO A 48 10.34 -5.77 -14.70
CA PRO A 48 9.14 -6.38 -15.24
C PRO A 48 9.36 -7.82 -15.69
N GLY A 49 8.39 -8.69 -15.42
CA GLY A 49 8.47 -10.11 -15.77
C GLY A 49 9.27 -10.98 -14.79
N THR A 50 9.82 -10.40 -13.71
CA THR A 50 10.38 -11.17 -12.59
C THR A 50 9.32 -12.12 -12.03
N LEU A 51 9.66 -13.40 -11.91
CA LEU A 51 8.73 -14.42 -11.42
C LEU A 51 8.77 -14.50 -9.90
N TRP A 52 7.60 -14.30 -9.28
CA TRP A 52 7.40 -14.50 -7.84
C TRP A 52 6.63 -15.80 -7.57
N SER A 53 6.99 -16.44 -6.47
CA SER A 53 6.17 -17.49 -5.87
C SER A 53 5.04 -16.90 -5.04
N GLU A 54 4.09 -17.75 -4.65
CA GLU A 54 3.04 -17.35 -3.71
C GLU A 54 3.63 -16.92 -2.35
N GLN A 55 4.71 -17.56 -1.92
CA GLN A 55 5.41 -17.22 -0.68
C GLN A 55 6.01 -15.81 -0.74
N ASP A 56 6.53 -15.39 -1.90
CA ASP A 56 7.08 -14.04 -2.07
C ASP A 56 6.00 -12.96 -1.91
N LEU A 57 4.78 -13.24 -2.40
CA LEU A 57 3.62 -12.36 -2.22
C LEU A 57 3.20 -12.30 -0.74
N TYR A 58 3.10 -13.44 -0.06
CA TYR A 58 2.79 -13.47 1.37
C TYR A 58 3.82 -12.70 2.22
N ASP A 59 5.09 -12.83 1.88
CA ASP A 59 6.14 -12.08 2.57
C ASP A 59 6.08 -10.58 2.26
N ALA A 60 5.70 -10.19 1.04
CA ALA A 60 5.46 -8.80 0.68
C ALA A 60 4.27 -8.20 1.44
N GLU A 61 3.14 -8.90 1.49
CA GLU A 61 1.95 -8.51 2.24
C GLU A 61 2.26 -8.37 3.73
N ARG A 62 2.97 -9.35 4.31
CA ARG A 62 3.37 -9.32 5.72
C ARG A 62 4.26 -8.12 6.04
N ARG A 63 5.22 -7.79 5.16
CA ARG A 63 6.08 -6.62 5.34
C ARG A 63 5.27 -5.32 5.30
N ALA A 64 4.44 -5.15 4.27
CA ALA A 64 3.58 -3.97 4.12
C ALA A 64 2.64 -3.80 5.32
N PHE A 65 1.99 -4.88 5.77
CA PHE A 65 1.15 -4.87 6.96
C PHE A 65 1.93 -4.43 8.21
N ALA A 66 3.11 -5.01 8.43
CA ALA A 66 3.96 -4.67 9.57
C ALA A 66 4.46 -3.21 9.54
N VAL A 67 4.61 -2.62 8.37
CA VAL A 67 4.90 -1.19 8.20
C VAL A 67 3.66 -0.36 8.57
N LEU A 68 2.51 -0.66 7.97
CA LEU A 68 1.28 0.11 8.15
C LEU A 68 0.77 0.09 9.59
N VAL A 69 0.81 -1.05 10.27
CA VAL A 69 0.30 -1.20 11.65
C VAL A 69 1.09 -0.37 12.67
N LYS A 70 2.36 -0.04 12.36
CA LYS A 70 3.21 0.80 13.21
C LYS A 70 2.91 2.30 13.06
N THR A 71 2.13 2.70 12.06
CA THR A 71 1.82 4.11 11.85
C THR A 71 0.77 4.60 12.86
N PRO A 72 0.93 5.82 13.42
CA PRO A 72 -0.07 6.40 14.33
C PRO A 72 -1.47 6.48 13.72
N GLN A 73 -1.56 6.77 12.42
CA GLN A 73 -2.81 6.91 11.67
C GLN A 73 -3.57 5.58 11.60
N THR A 74 -2.89 4.47 11.30
CA THR A 74 -3.50 3.14 11.33
C THR A 74 -3.93 2.75 12.73
N GLN A 75 -3.12 3.05 13.76
CA GLN A 75 -3.49 2.78 15.15
C GLN A 75 -4.69 3.60 15.61
N GLU A 76 -4.82 4.84 15.14
CA GLU A 76 -5.99 5.68 15.38
C GLU A 76 -7.24 5.14 14.67
N ARG A 77 -7.11 4.65 13.43
CA ARG A 77 -8.19 3.97 12.72
C ARG A 77 -8.68 2.75 13.50
N ILE A 78 -7.76 1.92 14.00
CA ILE A 78 -8.09 0.74 14.81
C ILE A 78 -8.78 1.14 16.12
N ARG A 79 -8.23 2.11 16.87
CA ARG A 79 -8.82 2.59 18.12
C ARG A 79 -10.22 3.15 17.92
N THR A 80 -10.39 4.05 16.95
CA THR A 80 -11.69 4.65 16.64
C THR A 80 -12.73 3.59 16.29
N LEU A 81 -12.35 2.61 15.47
CA LEU A 81 -13.22 1.50 15.10
C LEU A 81 -13.64 0.67 16.32
N LEU A 82 -12.72 0.39 17.25
CA LEU A 82 -13.01 -0.35 18.47
C LEU A 82 -13.86 0.44 19.47
N ASP A 83 -13.59 1.73 19.63
CA ASP A 83 -14.23 2.57 20.65
C ASP A 83 -15.65 2.98 20.27
N ASN A 84 -15.88 3.34 18.99
CA ASN A 84 -17.15 3.92 18.56
C ASN A 84 -17.71 3.33 17.26
N GLY A 85 -17.06 2.30 16.69
CA GLY A 85 -17.53 1.60 15.49
C GLY A 85 -17.36 2.38 14.19
N LYS A 86 -16.74 3.56 14.20
CA LYS A 86 -16.60 4.41 13.00
C LYS A 86 -15.17 4.37 12.46
N ALA A 87 -15.06 4.31 11.14
CA ALA A 87 -13.78 4.50 10.47
C ALA A 87 -13.45 6.00 10.42
N VAL A 88 -12.30 6.39 10.97
CA VAL A 88 -11.72 7.72 10.75
C VAL A 88 -10.95 7.73 9.43
N ARG A 89 -11.05 8.82 8.68
CA ARG A 89 -10.19 9.08 7.52
C ARG A 89 -9.16 10.12 7.93
N ASN A 90 -7.90 9.72 7.83
CA ASN A 90 -6.69 10.47 8.14
C ASN A 90 -5.62 10.16 7.08
#